data_AF-G9XT73-F1
#
_entry.id   AF-G9XT73-F1
#
_cell.length_a   1.000
_cell.length_b   1.000
_cell.length_c   1.000
_cell.angle_alpha   90.00
_cell.angle_beta   90.00
_cell.angle_gamma   90.00
#
_symmetry.space_group_name_H-M   'P 1'
#
loop_
_entity.id
_entity.type
_entity.pdbx_description
1 polymer ?
#
loop_
_entity_poly.entity_id
_entity_poly.type
_entity_poly.pdbx_seq_one_letter_code
_entity_poly.pdbx_strand_id
1 'polypeptide(L)'
;MHYLRLKRGAFWGKNALPLLCPEVEASTGFVGPKQKVAQACQEREKSIAELASELGYEDEFENPEVMLKLLDHLHNLARDGALGCKCGNHNLTFELLPDRIELYCEICDAVGVIYGENTENIRIFEGMASVNLDENKTVLLNCTQHGHFCKAIEEE
;
A
#
# COMPACT_ATOMS: atom_id res chain seq x y z
N MET A 1 16.69 9.79 15.91
CA MET A 1 17.37 8.57 16.40
C MET A 1 16.58 8.07 17.60
N HIS A 2 15.82 6.98 17.45
CA HIS A 2 15.03 6.41 18.55
C HIS A 2 15.84 5.37 19.31
N TYR A 3 15.81 5.42 20.64
CA TYR A 3 16.45 4.42 21.50
C TYR A 3 15.40 3.87 22.48
N LEU A 4 15.33 2.54 22.57
CA LEU A 4 14.43 1.83 23.47
C LEU A 4 15.23 1.18 24.58
N ARG A 5 14.94 1.52 25.84
CA ARG A 5 15.64 0.97 27.01
C ARG A 5 14.77 -0.08 27.70
N LEU A 6 15.20 -1.33 27.62
CA LEU A 6 14.45 -2.47 28.13
C LEU A 6 15.20 -3.17 29.26
N LYS A 7 14.45 -3.73 30.21
CA LYS A 7 15.01 -4.64 31.21
C LYS A 7 15.37 -5.96 30.53
N ARG A 8 16.46 -6.60 30.98
CA ARG A 8 16.95 -7.87 30.41
C ARG A 8 15.85 -8.94 30.34
N GLY A 9 15.03 -9.07 31.38
CA GLY A 9 13.92 -10.05 31.41
C GLY A 9 12.74 -9.72 30.49
N ALA A 10 12.58 -8.46 30.08
CA ALA A 10 11.57 -8.06 29.10
C ALA A 10 12.03 -8.36 27.67
N PHE A 11 13.33 -8.17 27.38
CA PHE A 11 13.91 -8.45 26.07
C PHE A 11 14.06 -9.96 25.81
N TRP A 12 14.55 -10.71 26.80
CA TRP A 12 14.67 -12.18 26.73
C TRP A 12 13.45 -12.92 27.26
N GLY A 13 12.30 -12.25 27.28
CA GLY A 13 11.04 -12.83 27.72
C GLY A 13 10.56 -13.94 26.78
N LYS A 14 9.55 -14.71 27.23
CA LYS A 14 8.91 -15.76 26.43
C LYS A 14 7.85 -15.23 25.46
N ASN A 15 7.56 -13.94 25.49
CA ASN A 15 6.52 -13.29 24.69
C ASN A 15 7.13 -12.39 23.61
N ALA A 16 6.36 -12.10 22.56
CA ALA A 16 6.72 -11.08 21.60
C ALA A 16 6.53 -9.70 22.24
N LEU A 17 7.58 -8.89 22.21
CA LEU A 17 7.60 -7.53 22.70
C LEU A 17 7.35 -6.57 21.52
N PRO A 18 6.29 -5.76 21.53
CA PRO A 18 6.09 -4.73 20.52
C PRO A 18 7.12 -3.61 20.69
N LEU A 19 7.69 -3.17 19.56
CA LEU A 19 8.50 -1.98 19.45
C LEU A 19 7.58 -0.83 19.05
N LEU A 20 7.44 0.17 19.91
CA LEU A 20 6.56 1.31 19.67
C LEU A 20 7.41 2.54 19.37
N CYS A 21 7.02 3.29 18.35
CA CYS A 21 7.55 4.63 18.15
C CYS A 21 6.81 5.61 19.07
N PRO A 22 7.49 6.28 20.02
CA PRO A 22 6.81 7.16 20.98
C PRO A 22 6.24 8.44 20.35
N GLU A 23 6.60 8.77 19.11
CA GLU A 23 6.10 9.97 18.41
C GLU A 23 4.76 9.73 17.70
N VAL A 24 4.54 8.51 17.17
CA VAL A 24 3.33 8.14 16.43
C VAL A 24 2.49 7.08 17.15
N GLU A 25 2.94 6.62 18.32
CA GLU A 25 2.35 5.54 19.12
C GLU A 25 2.08 4.23 18.34
N ALA A 26 2.70 4.09 17.17
CA ALA A 26 2.53 2.95 16.27
C ALA A 26 3.57 1.86 16.53
N SER A 27 3.15 0.59 16.45
CA SER A 27 4.04 -0.57 16.56
C SER A 27 4.89 -0.73 15.30
N THR A 28 6.18 -0.44 15.41
CA THR A 28 7.17 -0.54 14.35
C THR A 28 7.68 -1.96 14.13
N GLY A 29 7.45 -2.88 15.08
CA GLY A 29 7.86 -4.28 14.94
C GLY A 29 7.74 -5.09 16.24
N PHE A 30 8.22 -6.32 16.22
CA PHE A 30 8.20 -7.22 17.38
C PHE A 30 9.55 -7.89 17.60
N VAL A 31 9.93 -8.08 18.87
CA VAL A 31 11.15 -8.81 19.26
C VAL A 31 10.79 -9.92 20.25
N GLY A 32 11.31 -11.12 20.03
CA GLY A 32 11.08 -12.26 20.93
C GLY A 32 11.23 -13.61 20.22
N PRO A 33 10.70 -14.69 20.81
CA PRO A 33 10.75 -16.03 20.21
C PRO A 33 10.07 -16.07 18.84
N LYS A 34 10.70 -16.72 17.85
CA LYS A 34 10.25 -16.76 16.45
C LYS A 34 8.76 -17.05 16.28
N GLN A 35 8.24 -18.09 16.94
CA GLN A 35 6.81 -18.45 16.85
C GLN A 35 5.89 -17.35 17.35
N LYS A 36 6.26 -16.67 18.45
CA LYS A 36 5.46 -15.58 19.03
C LYS A 36 5.53 -14.32 18.19
N VAL A 37 6.68 -14.01 17.61
CA VAL A 37 6.85 -12.90 16.67
C VAL A 37 6.03 -13.15 15.40
N ALA A 38 6.10 -14.36 14.83
CA ALA A 38 5.31 -14.74 13.66
C ALA A 38 3.80 -14.65 13.93
N GLN A 39 3.34 -15.14 15.09
CA GLN A 39 1.94 -15.01 15.51
C GLN A 39 1.52 -13.53 15.63
N ALA A 40 2.32 -12.69 16.28
CA ALA A 40 2.02 -11.28 16.45
C ALA A 40 2.01 -10.50 15.13
N CYS A 41 2.89 -10.86 14.18
CA CYS A 41 2.85 -10.31 12.83
C CYS A 41 1.55 -10.71 12.11
N GLN A 42 1.17 -11.98 12.19
CA GLN A 42 -0.02 -12.51 11.54
C GLN A 42 -1.31 -11.90 12.13
N GLU A 43 -1.38 -11.72 13.45
CA GLU A 43 -2.52 -11.05 14.11
C GLU A 43 -2.61 -9.57 13.69
N ARG A 44 -1.49 -8.88 13.51
CA ARG A 44 -1.47 -7.50 12.99
C ARG A 44 -1.96 -7.43 11.54
N GLU A 45 -1.58 -8.37 10.70
CA GLU A 45 -2.05 -8.47 9.31
C GLU A 45 -3.55 -8.78 9.25
N LYS A 46 -4.05 -9.63 10.16
CA LYS A 46 -5.50 -9.90 10.28
C LYS A 46 -6.31 -8.66 10.58
N SER A 47 -5.84 -7.75 11.44
CA SER A 47 -6.56 -6.50 11.70
C SER A 47 -6.69 -5.60 10.47
N ILE A 48 -5.76 -5.69 9.51
CA ILE A 48 -5.85 -4.96 8.23
C ILE A 48 -6.87 -5.64 7.31
N ALA A 49 -6.89 -6.98 7.25
CA ALA A 49 -7.90 -7.73 6.51
C ALA A 49 -9.31 -7.56 7.09
N GLU A 50 -9.44 -7.50 8.43
CA GLU A 50 -10.68 -7.20 9.14
C GLU A 50 -11.12 -5.74 8.89
N LEU A 51 -10.19 -4.78 8.81
CA LEU A 51 -10.50 -3.42 8.36
C LEU A 51 -11.01 -3.38 6.91
N ALA A 52 -10.46 -4.21 6.01
CA ALA A 52 -10.98 -4.35 4.65
C ALA A 52 -12.38 -4.97 4.62
N SER A 53 -12.64 -5.96 5.48
CA SER A 53 -13.97 -6.53 5.72
C SER A 53 -14.97 -5.47 6.19
N GLU A 54 -14.59 -4.67 7.20
CA GLU A 54 -15.44 -3.61 7.76
C GLU A 54 -15.75 -2.47 6.77
N LEU A 55 -14.86 -2.24 5.81
CA LEU A 55 -15.06 -1.30 4.70
C LEU A 55 -15.90 -1.88 3.55
N GLY A 56 -16.35 -3.14 3.64
CA GLY A 56 -17.22 -3.80 2.66
C GLY A 56 -16.47 -4.45 1.49
N TYR A 57 -15.17 -4.69 1.63
CA TYR A 57 -14.29 -5.12 0.53
C TYR A 57 -13.98 -6.63 0.51
N GLU A 58 -14.70 -7.47 1.26
CA GLU A 58 -14.42 -8.92 1.32
C GLU A 58 -14.97 -9.73 0.13
N ASP A 59 -16.10 -9.32 -0.45
CA ASP A 59 -16.79 -10.07 -1.53
C ASP A 59 -16.62 -9.46 -2.93
N GLU A 60 -16.00 -8.27 -3.04
CA GLU A 60 -15.89 -7.54 -4.31
C GLU A 60 -14.51 -7.64 -4.97
N PHE A 61 -13.45 -8.03 -4.26
CA PHE A 61 -12.09 -8.04 -4.81
C PHE A 61 -11.64 -9.46 -5.15
N GLU A 62 -11.10 -9.65 -6.35
CA GLU A 62 -10.54 -10.95 -6.75
C GLU A 62 -9.31 -11.33 -5.92
N ASN A 63 -8.58 -10.35 -5.38
CA ASN A 63 -7.40 -10.57 -4.55
C ASN A 63 -7.19 -9.47 -3.48
N PRO A 64 -7.87 -9.56 -2.32
CA PRO A 64 -7.83 -8.51 -1.29
C PRO A 64 -6.44 -8.31 -0.67
N GLU A 65 -5.64 -9.38 -0.53
CA GLU A 65 -4.27 -9.29 0.00
C GLU A 65 -3.36 -8.44 -0.89
N VAL A 66 -3.57 -8.50 -2.20
CA VAL A 66 -2.82 -7.70 -3.18
C VAL A 66 -3.21 -6.23 -3.10
N MET A 67 -4.51 -5.94 -3.02
CA MET A 67 -5.02 -4.57 -2.95
C MET A 67 -4.54 -3.85 -1.71
N LEU A 68 -4.50 -4.55 -0.57
CA LEU A 68 -3.95 -4.01 0.67
C LEU A 68 -2.48 -3.61 0.53
N LYS A 69 -1.65 -4.44 -0.12
CA LYS A 69 -0.23 -4.10 -0.36
C LYS A 69 -0.06 -2.91 -1.28
N LEU A 70 -0.90 -2.81 -2.31
CA LEU A 70 -0.89 -1.66 -3.22
C LEU A 70 -1.24 -0.38 -2.48
N LEU A 71 -2.27 -0.41 -1.62
CA LEU A 71 -2.68 0.73 -0.79
C LEU A 71 -1.57 1.13 0.21
N ASP A 72 -0.95 0.16 0.89
CA ASP A 72 0.15 0.41 1.80
C ASP A 72 1.34 1.10 1.10
N HIS A 73 1.68 0.65 -0.11
CA HIS A 73 2.75 1.26 -0.90
C HIS A 73 2.38 2.68 -1.37
N LEU A 74 1.15 2.88 -1.84
CA LEU A 74 0.61 4.17 -2.22
C LEU A 74 0.67 5.19 -1.07
N HIS A 75 0.26 4.76 0.11
CA HIS A 75 0.31 5.58 1.32
C HIS A 75 1.76 5.97 1.68
N ASN A 76 2.71 5.03 1.54
CA ASN A 76 4.13 5.34 1.75
C ASN A 76 4.65 6.37 0.75
N LEU A 77 4.32 6.23 -0.54
CA LEU A 77 4.71 7.19 -1.58
C LEU A 77 4.15 8.59 -1.31
N ALA A 78 2.88 8.68 -0.90
CA ALA A 78 2.24 9.95 -0.55
C ALA A 78 2.92 10.61 0.66
N ARG A 79 3.17 9.84 1.74
CA ARG A 79 3.87 10.32 2.95
C ARG A 79 5.27 10.84 2.63
N ASP A 80 5.99 10.14 1.76
CA ASP A 80 7.38 10.46 1.43
C ASP A 80 7.49 11.58 0.36
N GLY A 81 6.35 12.13 -0.09
CA GLY A 81 6.29 13.17 -1.13
C GLY A 81 6.68 12.68 -2.51
N ALA A 82 6.65 11.36 -2.72
CA ALA A 82 7.08 10.68 -3.94
C ALA A 82 5.90 10.35 -4.88
N LEU A 83 4.69 10.80 -4.54
CA LEU A 83 3.48 10.70 -5.36
C LEU A 83 3.08 12.09 -5.85
N GLY A 84 2.88 12.26 -7.16
CA GLY A 84 2.45 13.53 -7.72
C GLY A 84 2.11 13.50 -9.20
N CYS A 85 1.93 14.67 -9.78
CA CYS A 85 1.65 14.89 -11.19
C CYS A 85 2.60 15.96 -11.73
N LYS A 86 2.99 15.82 -13.00
CA LYS A 86 3.87 16.78 -13.69
C LYS A 86 3.27 18.18 -13.83
N CYS A 87 1.96 18.35 -13.65
CA CYS A 87 1.31 19.66 -13.58
C CYS A 87 1.66 20.43 -12.28
N GLY A 88 2.34 19.79 -11.32
CA GLY A 88 2.74 20.37 -10.04
C GLY A 88 1.81 20.02 -8.87
N ASN A 89 0.76 19.24 -9.10
CA ASN A 89 -0.08 18.71 -8.02
C ASN A 89 0.61 17.53 -7.34
N HIS A 90 0.77 17.58 -6.02
CA HIS A 90 1.32 16.48 -5.21
C HIS A 90 0.24 15.81 -4.35
N ASN A 91 -0.99 16.31 -4.40
CA ASN A 91 -2.12 15.77 -3.65
C ASN A 91 -3.11 15.16 -4.64
N LEU A 92 -2.89 13.89 -4.97
CA LEU A 92 -3.76 13.12 -5.85
C LEU A 92 -4.88 12.48 -5.01
N THR A 93 -6.08 12.42 -5.58
CA THR A 93 -7.19 11.63 -5.04
C THR A 93 -7.17 10.23 -5.66
N PHE A 94 -7.88 9.27 -5.05
CA PHE A 94 -7.95 7.92 -5.61
C PHE A 94 -9.33 7.28 -5.41
N GLU A 95 -9.66 6.36 -6.31
CA GLU A 95 -10.81 5.47 -6.22
C GLU A 95 -10.34 4.02 -6.23
N LEU A 96 -10.97 3.22 -5.37
CA LEU A 96 -10.67 1.79 -5.21
C LEU A 96 -11.77 0.98 -5.91
N LEU A 97 -11.39 0.24 -6.94
CA LEU A 97 -12.26 -0.68 -7.68
C LEU A 97 -11.86 -2.14 -7.41
N PRO A 98 -12.79 -3.10 -7.55
CA PRO A 98 -12.56 -4.55 -7.45
C PRO A 98 -11.26 -5.08 -8.07
N ASP A 99 -10.88 -4.54 -9.23
CA ASP A 99 -9.79 -5.01 -10.08
C ASP A 99 -8.59 -4.03 -10.12
N ARG A 100 -8.76 -2.78 -9.65
CA ARG A 100 -7.74 -1.73 -9.80
C ARG A 100 -7.91 -0.53 -8.85
N ILE A 101 -6.86 0.26 -8.75
CA ILE A 101 -6.86 1.57 -8.10
C ILE A 101 -6.67 2.63 -9.19
N GLU A 102 -7.51 3.66 -9.18
CA GLU A 102 -7.40 4.81 -10.06
C GLU A 102 -6.98 6.05 -9.26
N LEU A 103 -5.95 6.75 -9.71
CA LEU A 103 -5.42 7.99 -9.13
C LEU A 103 -5.85 9.15 -10.01
N TYR A 104 -6.35 10.23 -9.43
CA TYR A 104 -6.80 11.41 -10.16
C TYR A 104 -6.05 12.66 -9.74
N CYS A 105 -5.66 13.45 -10.74
CA CYS A 105 -5.17 14.80 -10.55
C CYS A 105 -6.29 15.80 -10.82
N GLU A 106 -6.84 16.41 -9.78
CA GLU A 106 -7.94 17.39 -9.91
C GLU A 106 -7.55 18.73 -10.58
N ILE A 107 -6.26 18.91 -10.92
CA ILE A 107 -5.76 20.14 -11.58
C ILE A 107 -5.74 20.00 -13.11
N CYS A 108 -5.39 18.82 -13.62
CA CYS A 108 -5.17 18.59 -15.05
C CYS A 108 -5.80 17.29 -15.55
N ASP A 109 -6.74 16.74 -14.78
CA ASP A 109 -7.50 15.54 -15.12
C ASP A 109 -6.63 14.33 -15.50
N ALA A 110 -5.38 14.30 -15.04
CA ALA A 110 -4.49 13.16 -15.25
C ALA A 110 -4.95 11.97 -14.41
N VAL A 111 -4.91 10.77 -15.00
CA VAL A 111 -5.36 9.53 -14.38
C VAL A 111 -4.23 8.50 -14.33
N GLY A 112 -4.01 7.88 -13.18
CA GLY A 112 -3.06 6.77 -13.02
C GLY A 112 -3.77 5.49 -12.62
N VAL A 113 -3.62 4.41 -13.38
CA VAL A 113 -4.32 3.14 -13.10
C VAL A 113 -3.34 2.06 -12.66
N ILE A 114 -3.66 1.37 -11.56
CA ILE A 114 -2.86 0.29 -10.95
C ILE A 114 -3.75 -0.95 -10.81
N TYR A 115 -3.47 -2.02 -11.54
CA TYR A 115 -4.26 -3.26 -11.49
C TYR A 115 -3.87 -4.16 -10.32
N GLY A 116 -4.86 -4.75 -9.64
CA GLY A 116 -4.71 -5.64 -8.48
C GLY A 116 -4.65 -7.13 -8.78
N GLU A 117 -4.70 -7.53 -10.05
CA GLU A 117 -4.95 -8.93 -10.42
C GLU A 117 -3.71 -9.84 -10.35
N ASN A 118 -2.50 -9.31 -10.49
CA ASN A 118 -1.29 -10.12 -10.69
C ASN A 118 -0.18 -9.82 -9.66
N THR A 119 0.19 -10.84 -8.89
CA THR A 119 1.25 -10.78 -7.87
C THR A 119 2.64 -10.45 -8.42
N GLU A 120 2.92 -10.76 -9.69
CA GLU A 120 4.18 -10.38 -10.34
C GLU A 120 4.19 -8.87 -10.73
N ASN A 121 3.03 -8.27 -11.01
CA ASN A 121 2.91 -6.83 -11.30
C ASN A 121 3.11 -5.97 -10.03
N ILE A 122 2.77 -6.50 -8.85
CA ILE A 122 2.95 -5.81 -7.58
C ILE A 122 4.43 -5.56 -7.29
N ARG A 123 5.31 -6.55 -7.55
CA ARG A 123 6.75 -6.39 -7.30
C ARG A 123 7.36 -5.22 -8.08
N ILE A 124 6.80 -4.93 -9.25
CA ILE A 124 7.23 -3.80 -10.07
C ILE A 124 6.79 -2.49 -9.42
N PHE A 125 5.54 -2.42 -8.96
CA PHE A 125 5.00 -1.25 -8.28
C PHE A 125 5.66 -0.99 -6.92
N GLU A 126 5.87 -2.03 -6.09
CA GLU A 126 6.63 -1.98 -4.83
C GLU A 126 8.08 -1.53 -5.06
N GLY A 127 8.65 -1.83 -6.23
CA GLY A 127 9.99 -1.38 -6.63
C GLY A 127 10.05 0.10 -7.07
N MET A 128 8.91 0.76 -7.29
CA MET A 128 8.88 2.17 -7.66
C MET A 128 9.11 3.04 -6.44
N ALA A 129 10.18 3.82 -6.49
CA ALA A 129 10.50 4.82 -5.46
C ALA A 129 9.70 6.12 -5.59
N SER A 130 9.07 6.36 -6.75
CA SER A 130 8.24 7.55 -7.01
C SER A 130 7.27 7.30 -8.16
N VAL A 131 6.07 7.89 -8.07
CA VAL A 131 5.02 7.85 -9.10
C VAL A 131 4.66 9.28 -9.49
N ASN A 132 4.75 9.58 -10.79
CA ASN A 132 4.40 10.88 -11.35
C ASN A 132 3.46 10.72 -12.54
N LEU A 133 2.25 11.25 -12.44
CA LEU A 133 1.29 11.27 -13.54
C LEU A 133 1.71 12.27 -14.63
N ASP A 134 1.43 11.91 -15.88
CA ASP A 134 1.57 12.83 -17.01
C ASP A 134 0.33 13.72 -17.12
N GLU A 135 0.55 15.03 -17.26
CA GLU A 135 -0.52 16.03 -17.36
C GLU A 135 -1.50 15.73 -18.50
N ASN A 136 -2.80 15.78 -18.22
CA ASN A 136 -3.90 15.46 -19.16
C ASN A 136 -3.80 14.07 -19.82
N LYS A 137 -3.30 13.06 -19.10
CA LYS A 137 -3.20 11.68 -19.63
C LYS A 137 -3.63 10.63 -18.63
N THR A 138 -4.12 9.53 -19.18
CA THR A 138 -4.31 8.26 -18.46
C THR A 138 -3.08 7.38 -18.65
N VAL A 139 -2.44 6.99 -17.55
CA VAL A 139 -1.22 6.18 -17.54
C VAL A 139 -1.43 4.90 -16.74
N LEU A 140 -1.02 3.77 -17.31
CA LEU A 140 -1.00 2.48 -16.61
C LEU A 140 0.33 2.36 -15.85
N LEU A 141 0.26 2.19 -14.53
CA LEU A 141 1.45 2.25 -13.67
C LEU A 141 2.12 0.88 -13.45
N ASN A 142 1.40 -0.23 -13.58
CA ASN A 142 1.94 -1.57 -13.27
C ASN A 142 1.69 -2.64 -14.34
N CYS A 143 1.42 -2.25 -15.60
CA CYS A 143 1.16 -3.22 -16.67
C CYS A 143 2.46 -3.65 -17.37
N THR A 144 2.93 -4.87 -17.10
CA THR A 144 3.92 -5.57 -17.93
C THR A 144 3.22 -6.57 -18.84
N GLN A 145 2.73 -6.09 -19.98
CA GLN A 145 2.23 -6.87 -21.11
C GLN A 145 1.45 -8.16 -20.76
N HIS A 146 0.15 -8.03 -20.52
CA HIS A 146 -0.80 -9.15 -20.70
C HIS A 146 -1.97 -8.73 -21.62
N GLY A 147 -1.71 -8.82 -22.92
CA GLY A 147 -2.48 -9.68 -23.82
C GLY A 147 -3.92 -9.36 -24.21
N HIS A 148 -4.76 -8.65 -23.44
CA HIS A 148 -6.16 -8.49 -23.87
C HIS A 148 -6.99 -7.31 -23.33
N PHE A 149 -6.43 -6.39 -22.55
CA PHE A 149 -7.12 -5.14 -22.16
C PHE A 149 -6.14 -3.97 -22.17
N CYS A 150 -5.71 -3.56 -23.36
CA CYS A 150 -5.18 -2.23 -23.61
C CYS A 150 -5.97 -1.64 -24.76
N LYS A 151 -7.26 -1.40 -24.54
CA LYS A 151 -7.91 -0.30 -25.24
C LYS A 151 -7.69 0.92 -24.35
N ALA A 152 -6.98 1.89 -24.91
CA ALA A 152 -7.14 3.26 -24.47
C ALA A 152 -8.64 3.51 -24.30
N ILE A 153 -9.05 3.91 -23.11
CA ILE A 153 -10.36 4.52 -22.94
C ILE A 153 -10.19 5.90 -23.56
N GLU A 154 -10.31 5.96 -24.88
CA GLU A 154 -10.66 7.20 -25.58
C GLU A 154 -12.12 7.47 -25.23
N GLU A 155 -12.32 8.66 -24.66
CA GLU A 155 -13.61 9.24 -24.33
C GLU A 155 -14.55 9.24 -25.55
N GLU A 156 -15.80 8.84 -25.35
CA GLU A 156 -16.92 9.15 -26.26
C GLU A 156 -18.08 9.76 -25.45
#